data_AF-A0A2U9IL23-F1
#
_entry.id   AF-A0A2U9IL23-F1
#
_cell.length_a   1.000
_cell.length_b   1.000
_cell.length_c   1.000
_cell.angle_alpha   90.00
_cell.angle_beta   90.00
_cell.angle_gamma   90.00
#
_symmetry.space_group_name_H-M   'P 1'
#
loop_
_entity.id
_entity.type
_entity.pdbx_description
1 polymer ?
#
loop_
_entity_poly.entity_id
_entity_poly.type
_entity_poly.pdbx_seq_one_letter_code
_entity_poly.pdbx_strand_id
1 'polypeptide(L)'
;MEEAIRLARMGKPLAAMLFIKSYVEDKIKDKDINSMDKVCKDLISAILATPSLNDESWRVFVPSPSVEEIEAVIKKLDECI
;
A
#
# COMPACT_ATOMS: atom_id res chain seq x y z
N MET A 1 -1.15 -9.89 2.28
CA MET A 1 -1.90 -9.16 1.25
C MET A 1 -3.40 -9.37 1.37
N GLU A 2 -3.89 -10.60 1.58
CA GLU A 2 -5.32 -10.87 1.85
C GLU A 2 -5.90 -10.07 3.03
N GLU A 3 -5.10 -9.86 4.09
CA GLU A 3 -5.50 -9.02 5.22
C GLU A 3 -5.78 -7.56 4.83
N ALA A 4 -4.99 -6.97 3.91
CA ALA A 4 -5.24 -5.62 3.42
C ALA A 4 -6.58 -5.53 2.68
N ILE A 5 -6.92 -6.55 1.88
CA ILE A 5 -8.22 -6.64 1.19
C ILE A 5 -9.35 -6.76 2.21
N ARG A 6 -9.17 -7.58 3.25
CA ARG A 6 -10.15 -7.73 4.34
C ARG A 6 -10.40 -6.40 5.04
N LEU A 7 -9.35 -5.65 5.39
CA LEU A 7 -9.46 -4.32 6.00
C LEU A 7 -10.20 -3.34 5.10
N ALA A 8 -9.87 -3.31 3.80
CA ALA A 8 -10.54 -2.46 2.82
C ALA A 8 -12.05 -2.75 2.77
N ARG A 9 -12.43 -4.03 2.68
CA ARG A 9 -13.84 -4.48 2.65
C ARG A 9 -14.58 -4.19 3.95
N MET A 10 -13.88 -4.08 5.08
CA MET A 10 -14.44 -3.64 6.36
C MET A 10 -14.61 -2.12 6.47
N GLY A 11 -14.33 -1.36 5.39
CA GLY A 11 -14.40 0.10 5.40
C GLY A 11 -13.23 0.75 6.13
N LYS A 12 -12.08 0.06 6.21
CA LYS A 12 -10.82 0.57 6.77
C LYS A 12 -9.71 0.68 5.70
N PRO A 13 -9.90 1.46 4.63
CA PRO A 13 -8.94 1.59 3.53
C PRO A 13 -7.61 2.24 3.96
N LEU A 14 -7.59 3.17 4.91
CA LEU A 14 -6.32 3.75 5.37
C LEU A 14 -5.51 2.74 6.19
N ALA A 15 -6.16 1.94 7.03
CA ALA A 15 -5.52 0.81 7.70
C ALA A 15 -5.01 -0.25 6.71
N ALA A 16 -5.74 -0.51 5.62
CA ALA A 16 -5.27 -1.40 4.55
C ALA A 16 -3.99 -0.87 3.90
N MET A 17 -3.92 0.43 3.60
CA MET A 17 -2.72 1.08 3.05
C MET A 17 -1.54 1.03 4.01
N LEU A 18 -1.78 1.23 5.31
CA LEU A 18 -0.76 1.04 6.35
C LEU A 18 -0.20 -0.39 6.35
N PHE A 19 -1.07 -1.39 6.27
CA PHE A 19 -0.66 -2.79 6.20
C PHE A 19 0.20 -3.05 4.96
N ILE A 20 -0.21 -2.53 3.79
CA ILE A 20 0.55 -2.64 2.54
C ILE A 20 1.94 -2.00 2.69
N LYS A 21 2.00 -0.80 3.30
CA LYS A 21 3.27 -0.12 3.55
C LYS A 21 4.22 -0.97 4.39
N SER A 22 3.75 -1.51 5.52
CA SER A 22 4.57 -2.38 6.37
C SER A 22 5.03 -3.64 5.65
N TYR A 23 4.16 -4.26 4.84
CA TYR A 23 4.53 -5.40 4.01
C TYR A 23 5.65 -5.05 3.02
N VAL A 24 5.54 -3.90 2.35
CA VAL A 24 6.55 -3.43 1.40
C VAL A 24 7.87 -3.17 2.12
N GLU A 25 7.85 -2.42 3.23
CA GLU A 25 9.04 -2.14 4.07
C GLU A 25 9.81 -3.41 4.42
N ASP A 26 9.12 -4.47 4.86
CA ASP A 26 9.74 -5.74 5.20
C ASP A 26 10.34 -6.46 3.98
N LYS A 27 9.68 -6.40 2.81
CA LYS A 27 10.11 -7.11 1.59
C LYS A 27 11.26 -6.44 0.86
N ILE A 28 11.40 -5.12 1.00
CA ILE A 28 12.39 -4.33 0.27
C ILE A 28 13.61 -3.95 1.13
N LYS A 29 13.60 -4.23 2.43
CA LYS A 29 14.68 -3.89 3.37
C LYS A 29 16.08 -4.24 2.88
N ASP A 30 16.23 -5.39 2.21
CA ASP A 30 17.50 -5.90 1.70
C ASP A 30 17.58 -5.88 0.16
N LYS A 31 16.65 -5.22 -0.55
CA LYS A 31 16.63 -5.13 -2.02
C LYS A 31 17.10 -3.75 -2.48
N ASP A 32 17.88 -3.70 -3.56
CA ASP A 32 18.19 -2.43 -4.23
C ASP A 32 17.04 -1.98 -5.14
N ILE A 33 16.17 -1.13 -4.61
CA ILE A 33 15.00 -0.57 -5.32
C ILE A 33 15.42 0.18 -6.60
N ASN A 34 16.64 0.73 -6.67
CA ASN A 34 17.08 1.47 -7.85
C ASN A 34 17.39 0.58 -9.05
N SER A 35 17.59 -0.72 -8.82
CA SER A 35 17.77 -1.72 -9.87
C SER A 35 16.46 -2.23 -10.47
N MET A 36 15.31 -1.88 -9.88
CA MET A 36 13.99 -2.33 -10.35
C MET A 36 13.53 -1.54 -11.58
N ASP A 37 12.56 -2.10 -12.31
CA ASP A 37 11.83 -1.37 -13.36
C ASP A 37 11.23 -0.08 -12.81
N LYS A 38 11.16 0.96 -13.66
CA LYS A 38 10.70 2.30 -13.28
C LYS A 38 9.31 2.27 -12.65
N VAL A 39 8.38 1.46 -13.17
CA VAL A 39 7.01 1.37 -12.64
C VAL A 39 7.03 0.80 -11.23
N CYS A 40 7.79 -0.27 -10.98
CA CYS A 40 7.92 -0.87 -9.65
C CYS A 40 8.61 0.07 -8.66
N LYS A 41 9.67 0.74 -9.10
CA LYS A 41 10.37 1.74 -8.28
C LYS A 41 9.44 2.88 -7.87
N ASP A 42 8.68 3.43 -8.81
CA ASP A 42 7.77 4.55 -8.57
C ASP A 42 6.64 4.13 -7.61
N LEU A 43 6.06 2.94 -7.81
CA LEU A 43 5.02 2.38 -6.94
C LEU A 43 5.51 2.16 -5.50
N ILE A 44 6.65 1.48 -5.34
CA ILE A 44 7.24 1.21 -4.02
C ILE A 44 7.57 2.54 -3.33
N SER A 45 8.18 3.49 -4.04
CA SER A 45 8.51 4.80 -3.49
C SER A 45 7.26 5.55 -3.02
N ALA A 46 6.17 5.51 -3.78
CA ALA A 46 4.90 6.15 -3.38
C ALA A 46 4.29 5.51 -2.12
N ILE A 47 4.33 4.17 -2.02
CA ILE A 47 3.83 3.45 -0.84
C ILE A 47 4.65 3.80 0.40
N LEU A 48 5.98 3.82 0.30
CA LEU A 48 6.86 4.14 1.42
C LEU A 48 6.71 5.61 1.87
N ALA A 49 6.47 6.51 0.93
CA ALA A 49 6.20 7.92 1.21
C ALA A 49 4.82 8.17 1.84
N THR A 50 3.91 7.18 1.81
CA THR A 50 2.56 7.34 2.36
C THR A 50 2.64 7.57 3.89
N PRO A 51 2.03 8.64 4.41
CA PRO A 51 2.03 8.90 5.84
C PRO A 51 1.22 7.85 6.59
N SER A 52 1.52 7.68 7.88
CA SER A 52 0.81 6.70 8.71
C SER A 52 -0.55 7.23 9.14
N LEU A 53 -1.57 7.06 8.29
CA LEU A 53 -2.93 7.55 8.52
C LEU A 53 -3.87 6.42 8.95
N ASN A 54 -4.78 6.72 9.89
CA ASN A 54 -5.85 5.80 10.32
C ASN A 54 -7.23 6.33 9.92
N ASP A 55 -8.17 5.40 9.74
CA ASP A 55 -9.55 5.73 9.34
C ASP A 55 -10.31 6.51 10.42
N GLU A 56 -10.01 6.28 11.70
CA GLU A 56 -10.70 6.92 12.82
C GLU A 56 -10.47 8.44 12.88
N SER A 57 -9.28 8.90 12.48
CA SER A 57 -8.87 10.31 12.58
C SER A 57 -8.88 11.04 11.24
N TRP A 58 -8.63 10.33 10.13
CA TRP A 58 -8.32 10.96 8.85
C TRP A 58 -9.35 10.76 7.75
N ARG A 59 -10.33 9.85 7.93
CA ARG A 59 -11.29 9.49 6.88
C ARG A 59 -12.11 10.64 6.31
N VAL A 60 -12.30 11.72 7.07
CA VAL A 60 -13.03 12.93 6.61
C VAL A 60 -12.13 13.98 5.96
N PHE A 61 -10.81 13.88 6.16
CA PHE A 61 -9.83 14.87 5.69
C PHE A 61 -9.05 14.40 4.47
N VAL A 62 -8.94 13.08 4.27
CA VAL A 62 -8.13 12.49 3.22
C VAL A 62 -9.01 11.56 2.38
N PRO A 63 -8.98 11.69 1.04
CA PRO A 63 -9.63 10.73 0.17
C PRO A 63 -9.03 9.34 0.42
N SER A 64 -9.90 8.35 0.60
CA SER A 64 -9.49 6.97 0.79
C SER A 64 -9.67 6.20 -0.53
N PRO A 65 -8.72 5.31 -0.87
CA PRO A 65 -8.88 4.46 -2.04
C PRO A 65 -10.05 3.49 -1.85
N SER A 66 -10.70 3.17 -2.96
CA SER A 66 -11.69 2.11 -3.08
C SER A 66 -11.07 0.73 -2.88
N VAL A 67 -11.92 -0.28 -2.66
CA VAL A 67 -11.47 -1.67 -2.53
C VAL A 67 -10.77 -2.13 -3.81
N GLU A 68 -11.30 -1.75 -4.96
CA GLU A 68 -10.79 -2.10 -6.28
C GLU A 68 -9.41 -1.47 -6.53
N GLU A 69 -9.20 -0.22 -6.12
CA GLU A 69 -7.89 0.43 -6.19
C GLU A 69 -6.86 -0.25 -5.29
N ILE A 70 -7.25 -0.66 -4.08
CA ILE A 70 -6.39 -1.42 -3.17
C ILE A 70 -6.02 -2.77 -3.78
N GLU A 71 -6.99 -3.51 -4.34
CA GLU A 71 -6.75 -4.79 -5.02
C GLU A 71 -5.80 -4.61 -6.22
N ALA A 72 -5.95 -3.53 -6.99
CA ALA A 72 -5.06 -3.21 -8.12
C ALA A 72 -3.62 -2.92 -7.66
N VAL A 73 -3.45 -2.16 -6.58
CA VAL A 73 -2.12 -1.90 -5.99
C VAL A 73 -1.48 -3.19 -5.51
N ILE A 74 -2.22 -4.05 -4.80
CA ILE A 74 -1.74 -5.35 -4.33
C ILE A 74 -1.27 -6.21 -5.49
N LYS A 75 -2.10 -6.35 -6.53
CA LYS A 75 -1.75 -7.13 -7.72
C LYS A 75 -0.47 -6.61 -8.36
N LYS A 76 -0.32 -5.30 -8.47
CA LYS A 76 0.89 -4.71 -9.07
C LYS A 76 2.13 -4.90 -8.19
N LEU A 77 1.98 -4.87 -6.87
CA LEU A 77 3.06 -5.19 -5.95
C LEU A 77 3.53 -6.64 -6.08
N ASP A 78 2.61 -7.60 -6.20
CA ASP A 78 2.97 -9.02 -6.36
C ASP A 78 3.75 -9.28 -7.65
N GLU A 79 3.59 -8.43 -8.69
CA GLU A 79 4.42 -8.47 -9.90
C GLU A 79 5.83 -7.89 -9.68
N CYS A 80 6.02 -7.05 -8.66
CA CYS A 80 7.26 -6.33 -8.41
C CYS A 80 8.18 -7.00 -7.37
N ILE A 81 7.65 -7.73 -6.37
CA ILE A 81 8.43 -8.19 -5.20
C ILE A 81 8.26 -9.66 -4.83
#